data_AF-A0A0C3AYZ8-F1
#
_entry.id   AF-A0A0C3AYZ8-F1
#
_cell.length_a   1.000
_cell.length_b   1.000
_cell.length_c   1.000
_cell.angle_alpha   90.00
_cell.angle_beta   90.00
_cell.angle_gamma   90.00
#
_symmetry.space_group_name_H-M   'P 1'
#
loop_
_entity.id
_entity.type
_entity.pdbx_description
1 polymer ?
#
loop_
_entity_poly.entity_id
_entity_poly.type
_entity_poly.pdbx_seq_one_letter_code
_entity_poly.pdbx_strand_id
1 'polypeptide(L)'
;MLWVYGMPGIGKSAVAHSICHRLHENKQLGGSFFCRRDDLARSETKSVLPTLIYGLAGVFGPYRKQMVQALRDDPQMTPQLASGELFQRVL
;
A
#
# COMPACT_ATOMS: atom_id res chain seq x y z
N MET A 1 -8.09 15.34 1.85
CA MET A 1 -8.98 14.19 2.12
C MET A 1 -10.19 14.31 1.20
N LEU A 2 -10.42 13.32 0.33
CA LEU A 2 -11.61 13.24 -0.53
C LEU A 2 -12.46 12.06 -0.08
N TRP A 3 -13.77 12.28 0.11
CA TRP A 3 -14.70 11.23 0.52
C TRP A 3 -15.80 11.07 -0.54
N VAL A 4 -15.93 9.87 -1.10
CA VAL A 4 -16.93 9.54 -2.12
C VAL A 4 -18.05 8.69 -1.49
N TYR A 5 -19.27 9.22 -1.48
CA TYR A 5 -20.44 8.57 -0.88
C TYR A 5 -21.54 8.29 -1.90
N GLY A 6 -22.48 7.39 -1.54
CA GLY A 6 -23.63 7.04 -2.37
C GLY A 6 -24.01 5.55 -2.24
N MET A 7 -25.11 5.17 -2.89
CA MET A 7 -25.72 3.83 -2.78
C MET A 7 -24.72 2.69 -3.15
N PRO A 8 -24.83 1.49 -2.55
CA PRO A 8 -24.05 0.34 -3.01
C PRO A 8 -24.23 0.09 -4.52
N GLY A 9 -23.18 -0.36 -5.20
CA GLY A 9 -23.24 -0.69 -6.64
C GLY A 9 -23.00 0.47 -7.62
N ILE A 10 -23.04 1.74 -7.20
CA ILE A 10 -22.88 2.89 -8.12
C ILE A 10 -21.44 3.12 -8.63
N GLY A 11 -20.51 2.20 -8.36
CA GLY A 11 -19.14 2.29 -8.86
C GLY A 11 -18.18 3.18 -8.05
N LYS A 12 -18.46 3.50 -6.78
CA LYS A 12 -17.55 4.30 -5.93
C LYS A 12 -16.11 3.75 -5.93
N SER A 13 -15.95 2.45 -5.70
CA SER A 13 -14.63 1.80 -5.74
C SER A 13 -14.04 1.78 -7.15
N ALA A 14 -14.87 1.72 -8.19
CA ALA A 14 -14.42 1.78 -9.59
C ALA A 14 -13.86 3.17 -9.95
N VAL A 15 -14.45 4.25 -9.42
CA VAL A 15 -13.91 5.62 -9.55
C VAL A 15 -12.55 5.73 -8.84
N ALA A 16 -12.47 5.28 -7.58
CA ALA A 16 -11.20 5.28 -6.84
C ALA A 16 -10.12 4.47 -7.56
N HIS A 17 -10.47 3.29 -8.08
CA HIS A 17 -9.56 2.46 -8.87
C HIS A 17 -9.10 3.14 -10.16
N SER A 18 -10.01 3.78 -10.89
CA SER A 18 -9.68 4.54 -12.12
C SER A 18 -8.72 5.69 -11.83
N ILE A 19 -8.89 6.41 -10.73
CA ILE A 19 -7.97 7.47 -10.30
C ILE A 19 -6.59 6.89 -10.00
N CYS A 20 -6.52 5.83 -9.18
CA CYS A 20 -5.26 5.16 -8.88
C CYS A 20 -4.55 4.64 -10.14
N HIS A 21 -5.32 4.08 -11.10
CA HIS A 21 -4.77 3.60 -12.36
C HIS A 21 -4.11 4.73 -13.17
N ARG A 22 -4.79 5.86 -13.34
CA ARG A 22 -4.22 7.03 -14.04
C ARG A 22 -2.96 7.58 -13.35
N LEU A 23 -2.97 7.66 -12.01
CA LEU A 23 -1.80 8.07 -11.24
C LEU A 23 -0.64 7.09 -11.39
N HIS A 24 -0.94 5.79 -11.50
CA HIS A 24 0.07 4.76 -11.72
C HIS A 24 0.72 4.90 -13.10
N GLU A 25 -0.09 5.05 -14.16
CA GLU A 25 0.39 5.28 -15.53
C GLU A 25 1.29 6.52 -15.62
N ASN A 26 0.95 7.58 -14.87
CA ASN A 26 1.73 8.81 -14.81
C ASN A 26 2.95 8.74 -13.88
N LYS A 27 3.24 7.58 -13.24
CA LYS A 27 4.30 7.41 -12.23
C LYS A 27 4.16 8.36 -11.02
N GLN A 28 2.93 8.72 -10.68
CA GLN A 28 2.56 9.61 -9.58
C GLN A 28 1.90 8.86 -8.40
N LEU A 29 1.64 7.56 -8.55
CA LEU A 29 1.04 6.76 -7.49
C LEU A 29 2.09 6.34 -6.45
N GLY A 30 2.03 6.96 -5.26
CA GLY A 30 2.83 6.57 -4.09
C GLY A 30 2.49 5.19 -3.52
N GLY A 31 1.26 4.75 -3.70
CA GLY A 31 0.74 3.48 -3.18
C GLY A 31 -0.78 3.50 -3.14
N SER A 32 -1.40 2.33 -3.03
CA SER A 32 -2.86 2.20 -2.92
C SER A 32 -3.23 0.94 -2.15
N PHE A 33 -4.32 1.00 -1.39
CA PHE A 33 -4.88 -0.16 -0.69
C PHE A 33 -6.38 -0.25 -0.96
N PHE A 34 -6.85 -1.43 -1.39
CA PHE A 34 -8.26 -1.69 -1.64
C PHE A 34 -8.70 -2.87 -0.80
N CYS A 35 -9.64 -2.63 0.12
CA CYS A 35 -10.15 -3.67 0.99
C CYS A 35 -10.92 -4.72 0.18
N ARG A 36 -10.63 -6.00 0.43
CA ARG A 36 -11.38 -7.14 -0.13
C ARG A 36 -11.71 -8.10 0.99
N ARG A 37 -13.00 -8.40 1.17
CA ARG A 37 -13.48 -9.23 2.28
C ARG A 37 -12.95 -10.66 2.22
N ASP A 38 -12.84 -11.21 1.01
CA ASP A 38 -12.45 -12.60 0.79
C ASP A 38 -10.93 -12.80 0.69
N ASP A 39 -10.14 -11.77 1.00
CA ASP A 39 -8.67 -11.80 0.96
C ASP A 39 -8.15 -11.30 2.31
N LEU A 40 -7.63 -12.21 3.15
CA LEU A 40 -7.12 -11.88 4.49
C LEU A 40 -6.04 -10.81 4.46
N ALA A 41 -5.17 -10.81 3.44
CA ALA A 41 -4.13 -9.80 3.30
C ALA A 41 -4.71 -8.40 3.02
N ARG A 42 -5.95 -8.31 2.52
CA ARG A 42 -6.63 -7.06 2.17
C ARG A 42 -7.87 -6.77 3.02
N SER A 43 -8.24 -7.63 3.96
CA SER A 43 -9.36 -7.40 4.88
C SER A 43 -8.89 -6.94 6.27
N GLU A 44 -7.64 -7.23 6.62
CA GLU A 44 -7.06 -6.86 7.91
C GLU A 44 -6.53 -5.40 7.91
N THR A 45 -6.99 -4.59 8.87
CA THR A 45 -6.56 -3.19 9.03
C THR A 45 -5.05 -3.05 9.24
N LYS A 46 -4.41 -4.03 9.90
CA LYS A 46 -2.96 -4.04 10.12
C LYS A 46 -2.16 -4.12 8.81
N SER A 47 -2.77 -4.55 7.71
CA SER A 47 -2.12 -4.68 6.39
C SER A 47 -2.13 -3.39 5.56
N VAL A 48 -2.89 -2.37 5.97
CA VAL A 48 -3.02 -1.10 5.26
C VAL A 48 -1.68 -0.36 5.21
N LEU A 49 -1.10 -0.06 6.37
CA LEU A 49 0.15 0.70 6.47
C LEU A 49 1.33 -0.02 5.81
N PRO A 50 1.59 -1.32 6.06
CA PRO A 50 2.68 -2.03 5.40
C PRO A 50 2.57 -2.02 3.87
N THR A 51 1.36 -2.17 3.32
CA THR A 51 1.14 -2.13 1.86
C THR A 51 1.51 -0.76 1.28
N LEU A 52 1.11 0.33 1.96
CA LEU A 52 1.40 1.69 1.51
C LEU A 52 2.89 2.02 1.62
N ILE A 53 3.53 1.62 2.73
CA ILE A 53 4.97 1.76 2.96
C ILE A 53 5.75 1.05 1.86
N TYR A 54 5.38 -0.20 1.56
CA TYR A 54 5.99 -0.99 0.50
C TYR A 54 5.83 -0.33 -0.88
N GLY A 55 4.61 0.11 -1.21
CA GLY A 55 4.34 0.82 -2.46
C GLY A 55 5.20 2.08 -2.62
N LEU A 56 5.32 2.85 -1.54
CA LEU A 56 6.09 4.10 -1.54
C LEU A 56 7.58 3.85 -1.72
N ALA A 57 8.12 2.81 -1.09
CA ALA A 57 9.50 2.38 -1.28
C ALA A 57 9.79 1.92 -2.73
N GLY A 58 8.78 1.38 -3.42
CA GLY A 58 8.89 1.01 -4.82
C GLY A 58 9.05 2.21 -5.76
N VAL A 59 8.44 3.35 -5.44
CA VAL A 59 8.42 4.53 -6.32
C VAL A 59 9.38 5.65 -5.90
N PHE A 60 9.74 5.73 -4.61
CA PHE A 60 10.58 6.80 -4.08
C PHE A 60 11.87 6.26 -3.45
N GLY A 61 12.94 6.29 -4.24
CA GLY A 61 14.26 5.74 -3.88
C GLY A 61 14.88 6.27 -2.58
N PRO A 62 14.84 7.59 -2.28
CA PRO A 62 15.32 8.11 -1.00
C PRO A 62 14.60 7.52 0.22
N TYR A 63 13.28 7.37 0.13
CA TYR A 63 12.51 6.72 1.20
C TYR A 63 12.87 5.24 1.34
N ARG A 64 13.03 4.51 0.24
CA ARG A 64 13.49 3.11 0.29
C ARG A 64 14.82 2.97 1.03
N LYS A 65 15.80 3.86 0.78
CA LYS A 65 17.10 3.84 1.47
C LYS A 65 16.94 4.01 2.99
N GLN A 66 16.12 4.98 3.41
CA GLN A 66 15.84 5.23 4.83
C GLN A 66 15.10 4.05 5.46
N MET A 67 14.12 3.48 4.77
CA MET A 67 13.37 2.33 5.23
C MET A 67 14.27 1.10 5.43
N VAL A 68 15.14 0.80 4.45
CA VAL A 68 16.10 -0.31 4.56
C VAL A 68 17.09 -0.09 5.70
N GLN A 69 17.56 1.14 5.90
CA GLN A 69 18.44 1.46 7.01
C GLN A 69 17.74 1.25 8.36
N ALA A 70 16.51 1.77 8.52
CA ALA A 70 15.72 1.57 9.73
C ALA A 70 15.46 0.08 10.03
N LEU A 71 15.19 -0.73 8.99
CA LEU A 71 15.01 -2.18 9.14
C LEU A 71 16.32 -2.92 9.50
N ARG A 72 17.48 -2.41 9.09
CA ARG A 72 18.79 -2.95 9.50
C ARG A 72 19.11 -2.61 10.95
N ASP A 73 18.75 -1.41 11.38
CA ASP A 73 19.03 -0.91 12.72
C ASP A 73 18.09 -1.54 13.77
N ASP A 74 16.87 -1.94 13.38
CA ASP A 74 15.93 -2.70 14.22
C ASP A 74 15.35 -3.94 13.50
N PRO A 75 16.03 -5.10 13.61
CA PRO A 75 15.57 -6.34 13.00
C PRO A 75 14.22 -6.85 13.54
N GLN A 76 13.79 -6.44 14.73
CA GLN A 76 12.53 -6.87 15.36
C GLN A 76 11.30 -6.17 14.77
N MET A 77 11.48 -5.14 13.92
CA MET A 77 10.38 -4.50 13.19
C MET A 77 9.87 -5.34 11.99
N THR A 78 10.67 -6.29 11.51
CA THR A 78 10.33 -7.11 10.34
C THR A 78 9.04 -7.93 10.47
N PRO A 79 8.67 -8.56 11.61
CA PRO A 79 7.49 -9.43 11.68
C PRO A 79 6.16 -8.64 11.67
N GLN A 80 6.18 -7.38 12.11
CA GLN A 80 4.97 -6.54 12.22
C GLN A 80 4.64 -5.84 10.90
N LEU A 81 5.66 -5.58 10.08
CA LEU A 81 5.53 -5.01 8.74
C LEU A 81 5.38 -6.11 7.66
N ALA A 82 5.95 -7.31 7.88
CA ALA A 82 5.96 -8.43 6.94
C ALA A 82 4.82 -9.45 7.14
N SER A 83 3.59 -8.99 7.45
CA SER A 83 2.41 -9.88 7.42
C SER A 83 2.02 -10.34 6.01
N GLY A 84 2.82 -10.03 4.98
CA GLY A 84 2.69 -10.57 3.64
C GLY A 84 4.04 -10.57 2.92
N GLU A 85 4.24 -11.53 2.02
CA GLU A 85 5.42 -11.79 1.18
C GLU A 85 5.97 -10.58 0.38
N LEU A 86 5.34 -9.41 0.50
CA LEU A 86 5.64 -8.17 -0.21
C LEU A 86 7.09 -7.68 0.01
N PHE A 87 7.60 -7.69 1.24
CA PHE A 87 8.89 -7.04 1.56
C PHE A 87 10.15 -7.79 1.07
N GLN A 88 10.04 -9.05 0.65
CA GLN A 88 11.20 -9.80 0.14
C GLN A 88 11.73 -9.28 -1.20
N ARG A 89 10.96 -8.47 -1.94
CA ARG A 89 11.36 -7.91 -3.24
C ARG A 89 12.07 -6.56 -3.17
N VAL A 90 12.09 -5.91 -2.01
CA VAL A 90 12.66 -4.56 -1.83
C VAL A 90 13.98 -4.56 -1.07
N LEU A 91 14.27 -5.62 -0.31
CA LEU A 91 15.60 -5.92 0.21
C LEU A 91 16.48 -6.52 -0.90
#